data_AF-A0A349WFM4-F1
#
_entry.id   AF-A0A349WFM4-F1
#
_cell.length_a   1.000
_cell.length_b   1.000
_cell.length_c   1.000
_cell.angle_alpha   90.00
_cell.angle_beta   90.00
_cell.angle_gamma   90.00
#
_symmetry.space_group_name_H-M   'P 1'
#
loop_
_entity.id
_entity.type
_entity.pdbx_description
1 polymer ?
#
loop_
_entity_poly.entity_id
_entity_poly.type
_entity_poly.pdbx_seq_one_letter_code
_entity_poly.pdbx_strand_id
1 'polypeptide(L)'
;CLDQLRKEIIERKIDQIVIGYPLHMDGRKGKRTEEVDQFVKILKASFALPVHRADERLTSHAAEEALGRNAKSKKTLKSGKVDATAACLILKDFLSRDTRDNELTFS
;
A
#
# COMPACT_ATOMS: atom_id res chain seq x y z
N CYS A 1 2.56 18.42 4.41
CA CYS A 1 2.21 17.00 4.23
C CYS A 1 2.51 16.55 2.80
N LEU A 2 1.92 17.16 1.77
CA LEU A 2 2.28 16.89 0.36
C LEU A 2 3.65 17.42 -0.04
N ASP A 3 4.13 18.51 0.55
CA ASP A 3 5.45 19.07 0.20
C ASP A 3 6.62 18.16 0.61
N GLN A 4 6.49 17.48 1.76
CA GLN A 4 7.47 16.47 2.16
C GLN A 4 7.44 15.29 1.17
N LEU A 5 6.25 14.85 0.75
CA LEU A 5 6.12 13.79 -0.24
C LEU A 5 6.72 14.20 -1.60
N ARG A 6 6.51 15.46 -2.01
CA ARG A 6 7.13 16.04 -3.21
C ARG A 6 8.65 15.98 -3.14
N LYS A 7 9.22 16.36 -1.99
CA LYS A 7 10.65 16.32 -1.75
C LYS A 7 11.20 14.91 -1.93
N GLU A 8 10.61 13.91 -1.27
CA GLU A 8 11.04 12.51 -1.39
C GLU A 8 10.90 11.99 -2.83
N ILE A 9 9.82 12.34 -3.54
CA ILE A 9 9.61 11.94 -4.94
C ILE A 9 10.73 12.47 -5.83
N ILE A 10 11.11 13.75 -5.68
CA ILE A 10 12.15 14.38 -6.49
C ILE A 10 13.53 13.84 -6.12
N GLU A 11 13.87 13.82 -4.82
CA GLU A 11 15.20 13.43 -4.33
C GLU A 11 15.52 11.97 -4.65
N ARG A 12 14.51 11.09 -4.56
CA ARG A 12 14.69 9.65 -4.80
C ARG A 12 14.31 9.21 -6.21
N LYS A 13 13.85 10.14 -7.07
CA LYS A 13 13.37 9.87 -8.43
C LYS A 13 12.31 8.77 -8.45
N ILE A 14 11.25 8.97 -7.67
CA ILE A 14 10.15 8.01 -7.60
C ILE A 14 9.26 8.18 -8.83
N ASP A 15 9.09 7.11 -9.61
CA ASP A 15 8.27 7.11 -10.82
C ASP A 15 6.85 6.61 -10.59
N GLN A 16 6.59 5.87 -9.50
CA GLN A 16 5.29 5.27 -9.21
C GLN A 16 5.01 5.24 -7.71
N ILE A 17 3.73 5.35 -7.34
CA ILE A 17 3.28 5.29 -5.95
C ILE A 17 2.38 4.07 -5.77
N VAL A 18 2.65 3.28 -4.73
CA VAL A 18 1.78 2.18 -4.30
C VAL A 18 1.11 2.57 -2.99
N ILE A 19 -0.21 2.41 -2.90
CA ILE A 19 -0.99 2.68 -1.68
C ILE A 19 -1.80 1.46 -1.28
N GLY A 20 -1.84 1.17 0.02
CA GLY A 20 -2.71 0.15 0.60
C GLY A 20 -4.18 0.46 0.34
N TYR A 21 -4.94 -0.56 -0.03
CA TYR A 21 -6.36 -0.48 -0.34
C TYR A 21 -7.14 -1.41 0.60
N PRO A 22 -7.66 -0.88 1.73
CA PRO A 22 -8.32 -1.68 2.74
C PRO A 22 -9.71 -2.08 2.25
N LEU A 23 -9.82 -3.25 1.62
CA LEU A 23 -11.09 -3.86 1.25
C LEU A 23 -11.60 -4.79 2.35
N HIS A 24 -12.92 -4.91 2.44
CA HIS A 24 -13.54 -5.96 3.26
C HIS A 24 -13.23 -7.34 2.67
N MET A 25 -13.30 -8.40 3.49
CA MET A 25 -12.99 -9.77 3.04
C MET A 25 -13.85 -10.22 1.85
N ASP A 26 -15.09 -9.74 1.77
CA ASP A 26 -16.02 -9.96 0.65
C ASP A 26 -15.76 -9.07 -0.58
N GLY A 27 -14.67 -8.27 -0.56
CA GLY A 27 -14.28 -7.36 -1.63
C GLY A 27 -15.02 -6.02 -1.61
N ARG A 28 -15.93 -5.78 -0.66
CA ARG A 28 -16.67 -4.51 -0.59
C ARG A 28 -15.79 -3.37 -0.10
N LYS A 29 -16.12 -2.16 -0.54
CA LYS A 29 -15.51 -0.91 -0.05
C LYS A 29 -16.14 -0.51 1.28
N GLY A 30 -15.32 -0.04 2.21
CA GLY A 30 -15.77 0.61 3.43
C GLY A 30 -15.39 2.09 3.44
N LYS A 31 -15.77 2.80 4.50
CA LYS A 31 -15.47 4.24 4.67
C LYS A 31 -13.97 4.57 4.51
N ARG A 32 -13.08 3.71 5.03
CA ARG A 32 -11.62 3.89 4.87
C ARG A 32 -11.17 3.75 3.43
N THR A 33 -11.79 2.85 2.66
CA THR A 33 -11.51 2.69 1.24
C THR A 33 -11.87 3.95 0.46
N GLU A 34 -12.96 4.62 0.84
CA GLU A 34 -13.38 5.89 0.23
C GLU A 34 -12.40 7.03 0.56
N GLU A 35 -11.92 7.11 1.80
CA GLU A 35 -10.86 8.06 2.21
C GLU A 35 -9.58 7.85 1.39
N VAL A 36 -9.18 6.58 1.16
CA VAL A 36 -8.05 6.25 0.29
C VAL A 36 -8.34 6.63 -1.16
N ASP A 37 -9.54 6.37 -1.69
CA ASP A 37 -9.93 6.76 -3.05
C ASP A 37 -9.84 8.28 -3.25
N GLN A 38 -10.24 9.08 -2.25
CA GLN A 38 -10.07 10.54 -2.28
C GLN A 38 -8.60 10.94 -2.26
N PHE A 39 -7.80 10.32 -1.40
CA PHE A 39 -6.37 10.62 -1.32
C PHE A 39 -5.62 10.26 -2.62
N VAL A 40 -5.96 9.14 -3.26
CA VAL A 40 -5.42 8.76 -4.57
C VAL A 40 -5.70 9.84 -5.62
N LYS A 41 -6.90 10.45 -5.62
CA LYS A 41 -7.21 11.55 -6.54
C LYS A 41 -6.30 12.75 -6.29
N ILE A 42 -6.07 13.11 -5.02
CA ILE A 42 -5.18 14.20 -4.63
C ILE A 42 -3.74 13.91 -5.09
N LEU A 43 -3.23 12.70 -4.87
CA LEU A 43 -1.89 12.29 -5.29
C LEU A 43 -1.71 12.39 -6.81
N LYS A 44 -2.66 11.83 -7.57
CA LYS A 44 -2.63 11.89 -9.04
C LYS A 44 -2.65 13.33 -9.56
N ALA A 45 -3.48 14.19 -8.97
CA ALA A 45 -3.55 15.60 -9.34
C ALA A 45 -2.28 16.39 -8.94
N SER A 46 -1.63 16.01 -7.83
CA SER A 46 -0.49 16.76 -7.28
C SER A 46 0.85 16.39 -7.91
N PHE A 47 1.01 15.14 -8.34
CA PHE A 47 2.30 14.59 -8.78
C PHE A 47 2.31 14.08 -10.21
N ALA A 48 1.14 13.88 -10.84
CA ALA A 48 1.02 13.29 -12.17
C ALA A 48 1.71 11.92 -12.34
N LEU A 49 1.96 11.21 -11.23
CA LEU A 49 2.54 9.87 -11.24
C LEU A 49 1.45 8.78 -11.25
N PRO A 50 1.74 7.60 -11.83
CA PRO A 50 0.95 6.40 -11.62
C PRO A 50 0.78 6.12 -10.12
N VAL A 51 -0.47 5.90 -9.71
CA VAL A 51 -0.81 5.50 -8.33
C VAL A 51 -1.54 4.16 -8.39
N HIS A 52 -0.87 3.13 -7.89
CA HIS A 52 -1.33 1.75 -7.83
C HIS A 52 -1.95 1.46 -6.47
N ARG A 53 -3.01 0.66 -6.46
CA ARG A 53 -3.72 0.24 -5.24
C ARG A 53 -3.37 -1.21 -4.97
N ALA A 54 -2.83 -1.48 -3.80
CA ALA A 54 -2.48 -2.82 -3.38
C ALA A 54 -3.49 -3.32 -2.34
N ASP A 55 -4.15 -4.42 -2.65
CA ASP A 55 -5.17 -5.02 -1.79
C ASP A 55 -4.56 -5.55 -0.48
N GLU A 56 -4.94 -4.96 0.64
CA GLU A 56 -4.39 -5.29 1.97
C GLU A 56 -4.83 -6.66 2.51
N ARG A 57 -5.82 -7.33 1.89
CA ARG A 57 -6.36 -8.62 2.37
C ARG A 57 -5.31 -9.72 2.47
N LEU A 58 -4.32 -9.72 1.57
CA LEU A 58 -3.21 -10.69 1.58
C LEU A 58 -2.13 -10.34 2.60
N THR A 59 -2.02 -9.07 2.98
CA THR A 59 -1.01 -8.59 3.92
C THR A 59 -1.43 -8.73 5.38
N SER A 60 -2.73 -8.78 5.71
CA SER A 60 -3.17 -8.95 7.10
C SER A 60 -2.74 -10.31 7.66
N HIS A 61 -2.93 -11.39 6.91
CA HIS A 61 -2.51 -12.73 7.35
C HIS A 61 -0.99 -12.90 7.32
N ALA A 62 -0.31 -12.40 6.27
CA ALA A 62 1.15 -12.47 6.17
C ALA A 62 1.87 -11.58 7.20
N ALA A 63 1.31 -10.41 7.55
CA ALA A 63 1.81 -9.55 8.62
C ALA A 63 1.50 -10.13 10.00
N GLU A 64 0.35 -10.78 10.21
CA GLU A 64 0.03 -11.50 11.45
C GLU A 64 1.00 -12.66 11.71
N GLU A 65 1.38 -13.40 10.66
CA GLU A 65 2.40 -14.46 10.74
C GLU A 65 3.82 -13.89 10.93
N ALA A 66 4.17 -12.81 10.22
CA ALA A 66 5.48 -12.16 10.36
C ALA A 66 5.67 -11.41 11.70
N LEU A 67 4.58 -10.92 12.31
CA LEU A 67 4.60 -10.21 13.60
C LEU A 67 4.28 -11.10 14.80
N GLY A 68 4.03 -12.40 14.58
CA GLY A 68 3.90 -13.42 15.61
C GLY A 68 2.72 -13.21 16.57
N ARG A 69 1.52 -13.72 16.23
CA ARG A 69 0.34 -14.01 17.11
C ARG A 69 -0.16 -12.96 18.12
N ASN A 70 0.51 -11.82 18.32
CA ASN A 70 0.23 -10.81 19.35
C ASN A 70 -0.33 -9.51 18.76
N ALA A 71 -0.61 -9.44 17.46
CA ALA A 71 -1.27 -8.29 16.83
C ALA A 71 -2.79 -8.26 17.08
N LYS A 72 -3.26 -8.68 18.26
CA LYS A 72 -4.65 -8.51 18.69
C LYS A 72 -4.87 -7.07 19.18
N SER A 73 -4.75 -6.10 18.29
CA SER A 73 -5.42 -4.81 18.45
C SER A 73 -5.19 -3.92 17.22
N LYS A 74 -6.29 -3.52 16.57
CA LYS A 74 -6.36 -2.38 15.62
C LYS A 74 -5.72 -1.09 16.16
N LYS A 75 -5.43 -1.03 17.48
CA LYS A 75 -4.77 0.07 18.20
C LYS A 75 -3.24 0.03 18.09
N THR A 76 -2.63 -1.15 17.94
CA THR A 76 -1.15 -1.34 17.90
C THR A 76 -0.57 -1.02 16.52
N LEU A 77 -1.38 -1.11 15.46
CA LEU A 77 -1.03 -0.67 14.10
C LEU A 77 -0.76 0.83 13.99
N LYS A 78 -1.10 1.65 14.99
CA LYS A 78 -0.87 3.12 14.98
C LYS A 78 0.54 3.56 15.42
N SER A 79 1.45 2.63 15.69
CA SER A 79 2.84 2.96 15.99
C SER A 79 3.61 3.12 14.68
N GLY A 80 4.25 4.27 14.45
CA GLY A 80 4.94 4.59 13.19
C GLY A 80 6.03 3.61 12.74
N LYS A 81 6.49 2.69 13.60
CA LYS A 81 7.36 1.56 13.21
C LYS A 81 6.60 0.41 12.54
N VAL A 82 5.33 0.19 12.89
CA VAL A 82 4.46 -0.82 12.27
C VAL A 82 4.01 -0.36 10.87
N ASP A 83 3.82 0.96 10.69
CA ASP A 83 3.45 1.56 9.40
C ASP A 83 4.50 1.30 8.31
N ALA A 84 5.80 1.43 8.64
CA ALA A 84 6.88 1.17 7.69
C ALA A 84 6.96 -0.32 7.29
N THR A 85 6.77 -1.23 8.24
CA THR A 85 6.75 -2.67 7.97
C THR A 85 5.56 -3.05 7.09
N ALA A 86 4.37 -2.52 7.36
CA ALA A 86 3.19 -2.74 6.54
C ALA A 86 3.39 -2.22 5.11
N ALA A 87 3.92 -1.00 4.95
CA ALA A 87 4.24 -0.42 3.64
C ALA A 87 5.26 -1.28 2.86
N CYS A 88 6.30 -1.80 3.53
CA CYS A 88 7.27 -2.70 2.92
C CYS A 88 6.63 -4.01 2.45
N LEU A 89 5.76 -4.62 3.26
CA LEU A 89 5.04 -5.84 2.90
C LEU A 89 4.10 -5.63 1.71
N ILE A 90 3.36 -4.51 1.72
CA ILE A 90 2.48 -4.11 0.60
C ILE A 90 3.29 -3.96 -0.69
N LEU A 91 4.44 -3.26 -0.63
CA LEU A 91 5.30 -3.06 -1.79
C LEU A 91 5.88 -4.39 -2.30
N LYS A 92 6.35 -5.25 -1.39
CA LYS A 92 6.89 -6.56 -1.74
C LYS A 92 5.84 -7.43 -2.44
N ASP A 93 4.62 -7.46 -1.94
CA ASP A 93 3.52 -8.20 -2.55
C ASP A 93 3.16 -7.64 -3.93
N PHE A 94 3.08 -6.31 -4.07
CA PHE A 94 2.83 -5.66 -5.35
C PHE A 94 3.89 -6.03 -6.40
N LEU A 95 5.17 -5.90 -6.07
CA LEU A 95 6.27 -6.27 -6.96
C LEU A 95 6.26 -7.76 -7.31
N SER A 96 5.94 -8.63 -6.35
CA SER A 96 5.89 -10.09 -6.58
C SER A 96 4.72 -10.52 -7.48
N ARG A 97 3.66 -9.70 -7.60
CA ARG A 97 2.57 -9.94 -8.56
C ARG A 97 2.98 -9.46 -9.95
N ASP A 98 3.55 -8.27 -10.03
CA ASP A 98 4.03 -7.70 -11.30
C ASP A 98 5.09 -8.58 -11.97
N THR A 99 6.03 -9.14 -11.20
CA THR A 99 7.02 -10.10 -11.73
C THR A 99 6.36 -11.36 -12.31
N ARG A 100 5.30 -11.89 -11.69
CA ARG A 100 4.58 -13.08 -12.18
C ARG A 100 3.78 -12.80 -13.44
N ASP A 101 3.18 -11.61 -13.53
CA ASP A 101 2.45 -11.18 -14.73
C ASP A 101 3.43 -10.90 -15.90
N ASN A 102 4.65 -10.45 -15.61
CA ASN A 102 5.69 -10.21 -16.62
C ASN A 102 6.33 -11.51 -17.16
N GLU A 103 6.45 -12.57 -16.35
CA GLU A 103 6.93 -13.89 -16.81
C GLU A 103 5.98 -14.58 -17.80
N LEU A 104 4.66 -14.34 -17.69
CA LEU A 104 3.66 -14.90 -18.60
C LEU A 104 3.58 -14.17 -19.95
N THR A 105 4.24 -13.02 -20.10
CA THR A 105 4.25 -12.24 -21.35
C THR A 105 5.46 -12.56 -22.24
N PHE A 106 6.43 -13.33 -21.72
CA PHE A 106 7.62 -13.79 -22.44
C PHE A 106 7.63 -15.30 -22.76
N SER A 107 6.50 -15.99 -22.60
CA SER A 107 6.31 -17.38 -23.04
C SER A 107 5.41 -17.44 -24.28
#